data_AF-A0A8C6LC87-F1
#
_entry.id   AF-A0A8C6LC87-F1
#
_cell.length_a   1.000
_cell.length_b   1.000
_cell.length_c   1.000
_cell.angle_alpha   90.00
_cell.angle_beta   90.00
_cell.angle_gamma   90.00
#
_symmetry.space_group_name_H-M   'P 1'
#
loop_
_entity.id
_entity.type
_entity.pdbx_description
1 polymer ?
#
loop_
_entity_poly.entity_id
_entity_poly.type
_entity_poly.pdbx_seq_one_letter_code
_entity_poly.pdbx_strand_id
1 'polypeptide(L)'
;SPPPPHTHTHTHLGSERESPQGPWNLMIKHRYVQRRGRRSHTTVRSVLFSEVPEACVYVLQFFEKAAENVKENVGDDVQPDLLIREAYRNVLEHVRSLPIWDPSRLTDGSTFVLGSRANKALGMGGTRGRIYIKHADLFKYAADSKDKQWLAERHHMRATGGKMAYLLIEEDIQDLSHSDEYKDCPDVRMDELKPFSVPPWMVEKMQRAMEAQRDSDP
;
A
#
# COMPACT_ATOMS: atom_id res chain seq x y z
N SER A 1 -44.51 -86.60 6.99
CA SER A 1 -44.04 -86.51 5.59
C SER A 1 -43.42 -85.14 5.32
N PRO A 2 -42.56 -84.97 4.29
CA PRO A 2 -41.78 -83.75 4.06
C PRO A 2 -42.56 -82.52 3.50
N PRO A 3 -41.97 -81.29 3.49
CA PRO A 3 -42.53 -80.00 2.99
C PRO A 3 -42.25 -79.80 1.47
N PRO A 4 -42.59 -78.70 0.72
CA PRO A 4 -42.30 -77.24 0.95
C PRO A 4 -43.35 -76.25 0.31
N PRO A 5 -43.06 -75.03 -0.24
CA PRO A 5 -42.36 -73.83 0.31
C PRO A 5 -43.08 -72.44 0.18
N HIS A 6 -42.60 -71.47 0.97
CA HIS A 6 -42.38 -70.01 0.74
C HIS A 6 -43.19 -69.14 -0.25
N THR A 7 -43.58 -67.94 0.24
CA THR A 7 -43.05 -66.65 -0.30
C THR A 7 -43.21 -65.52 0.72
N HIS A 8 -42.14 -64.74 0.97
CA HIS A 8 -42.17 -63.49 1.75
C HIS A 8 -41.90 -62.31 0.83
N THR A 9 -42.61 -61.19 1.01
CA THR A 9 -42.02 -59.84 0.94
C THR A 9 -42.78 -58.91 1.88
N HIS A 10 -42.05 -58.26 2.78
CA HIS A 10 -42.55 -57.20 3.65
C HIS A 10 -41.35 -56.27 3.86
N THR A 11 -41.48 -54.98 3.54
CA THR A 11 -40.40 -54.01 3.75
C THR A 11 -40.96 -52.72 4.33
N HIS A 12 -40.15 -52.06 5.14
CA HIS A 12 -40.58 -51.17 6.21
C HIS A 12 -40.14 -49.71 5.96
N LEU A 13 -40.70 -48.79 6.74
CA LEU A 13 -40.35 -47.37 6.83
C LEU A 13 -38.85 -47.12 7.06
N GLY A 14 -38.36 -45.93 6.67
CA GLY A 14 -37.22 -45.32 7.38
C GLY A 14 -36.48 -44.22 6.61
N SER A 15 -36.58 -42.97 7.09
CA SER A 15 -35.81 -41.80 6.64
C SER A 15 -34.33 -41.88 7.02
N GLU A 16 -33.42 -41.45 6.15
CA GLU A 16 -32.19 -40.78 6.58
C GLU A 16 -31.76 -39.66 5.61
N ARG A 17 -31.08 -38.64 6.15
CA ARG A 17 -30.63 -37.45 5.42
C ARG A 17 -29.22 -37.69 4.89
N GLU A 18 -28.95 -37.32 3.64
CA GLU A 18 -27.59 -36.95 3.26
C GLU A 18 -27.54 -35.87 2.18
N SER A 19 -26.62 -34.95 2.39
CA SER A 19 -26.07 -33.96 1.46
C SER A 19 -24.72 -33.54 2.07
N PRO A 20 -23.71 -33.10 1.31
CA PRO A 20 -23.76 -32.73 -0.11
C PRO A 20 -22.65 -33.37 -0.97
N GLN A 21 -22.81 -33.28 -2.29
CA GLN A 21 -21.70 -33.00 -3.21
C GLN A 21 -22.25 -32.52 -4.56
N GLY A 22 -21.88 -31.29 -4.95
CA GLY A 22 -21.90 -30.92 -6.37
C GLY A 22 -20.85 -31.74 -7.14
N PRO A 23 -20.91 -31.76 -8.47
CA PRO A 23 -20.56 -30.54 -9.18
C PRO A 23 -21.52 -30.18 -10.33
N TRP A 24 -21.51 -28.89 -10.69
CA TRP A 24 -21.62 -28.33 -12.05
C TRP A 24 -22.33 -29.16 -13.14
N ASN A 25 -23.35 -28.52 -13.77
CA ASN A 25 -24.14 -28.97 -14.94
C ASN A 25 -25.33 -29.88 -14.56
N LEU A 26 -26.56 -29.76 -15.08
CA LEU A 26 -27.22 -28.86 -16.05
C LEU A 26 -28.51 -28.30 -15.38
N MET A 27 -29.35 -27.39 -15.90
CA MET A 27 -29.66 -27.04 -17.27
C MET A 27 -30.43 -25.70 -17.34
N ILE A 28 -30.09 -24.88 -18.34
CA ILE A 28 -30.81 -23.74 -18.92
C ILE A 28 -32.23 -23.49 -18.35
N LYS A 29 -32.41 -22.43 -17.54
CA LYS A 29 -33.72 -21.77 -17.37
C LYS A 29 -33.79 -20.56 -18.30
N HIS A 30 -34.83 -20.52 -19.14
CA HIS A 30 -34.98 -19.54 -20.20
C HIS A 30 -34.95 -18.09 -19.68
N ARG A 31 -34.15 -17.25 -20.34
CA ARG A 31 -34.06 -15.81 -20.11
C ARG A 31 -35.39 -15.13 -20.47
N TYR A 32 -36.21 -14.79 -19.49
CA TYR A 32 -37.34 -13.88 -19.70
C TYR A 32 -36.81 -12.44 -19.77
N VAL A 33 -36.73 -11.88 -20.97
CA VAL A 33 -36.22 -10.51 -21.20
C VAL A 33 -37.27 -9.49 -20.76
N GLN A 34 -37.21 -9.06 -19.51
CA GLN A 34 -37.87 -7.84 -19.05
C GLN A 34 -37.05 -6.62 -19.48
N ARG A 35 -37.60 -5.82 -20.41
CA ARG A 35 -37.04 -4.52 -20.77
C ARG A 35 -37.14 -3.60 -19.55
N ARG A 36 -36.01 -3.14 -19.00
CA ARG A 36 -35.98 -2.03 -18.04
C ARG A 36 -34.99 -0.96 -18.50
N GLY A 37 -35.36 0.29 -18.22
CA GLY A 37 -34.84 1.45 -18.92
C GLY A 37 -33.40 1.83 -18.55
N ARG A 38 -32.81 2.60 -19.45
CA ARG A 38 -31.53 3.30 -19.31
C ARG A 38 -31.56 4.23 -18.07
N ARG A 39 -31.13 3.73 -16.91
CA ARG A 39 -30.88 4.56 -15.72
C ARG A 39 -29.56 5.30 -15.89
N SER A 40 -29.57 6.59 -15.58
CA SER A 40 -28.47 7.52 -15.87
C SER A 40 -27.31 7.34 -14.89
N HIS A 41 -26.28 6.60 -15.28
CA HIS A 41 -25.08 6.30 -14.46
C HIS A 41 -24.09 7.48 -14.32
N THR A 42 -24.56 8.72 -14.49
CA THR A 42 -23.69 9.86 -14.85
C THR A 42 -23.46 10.86 -13.71
N THR A 43 -24.35 10.92 -12.70
CA THR A 43 -24.34 12.04 -11.73
C THR A 43 -23.41 11.83 -10.53
N VAL A 44 -23.24 10.59 -10.03
CA VAL A 44 -22.43 10.34 -8.81
C VAL A 44 -20.92 10.52 -9.07
N ARG A 45 -20.49 10.32 -10.32
CA ARG A 45 -19.09 10.36 -10.76
C ARG A 45 -18.47 11.77 -10.74
N SER A 46 -19.25 12.84 -10.66
CA SER A 46 -18.75 14.22 -10.81
C SER A 46 -18.44 14.96 -9.51
N VAL A 47 -19.02 14.57 -8.36
CA VAL A 47 -19.00 15.39 -7.13
C VAL A 47 -17.94 14.94 -6.11
N LEU A 48 -17.35 13.75 -6.29
CA LEU A 48 -16.40 13.16 -5.33
C LEU A 48 -15.00 12.86 -5.92
N PHE A 49 -14.78 13.11 -7.22
CA PHE A 49 -13.66 12.52 -7.97
C PHE A 49 -12.90 13.51 -8.88
N SER A 50 -12.89 14.82 -8.58
CA SER A 50 -12.20 15.82 -9.42
C SER A 50 -10.67 15.71 -9.42
N GLU A 51 -10.08 14.97 -8.48
CA GLU A 51 -8.62 14.84 -8.29
C GLU A 51 -8.12 13.39 -8.45
N VAL A 52 -8.96 12.49 -8.95
CA VAL A 52 -8.68 11.04 -8.92
C VAL A 52 -8.04 10.59 -10.24
N PRO A 53 -6.79 10.07 -10.24
CA PRO A 53 -6.08 9.70 -11.47
C PRO A 53 -6.84 8.68 -12.31
N GLU A 54 -6.67 8.70 -13.65
CA GLU A 54 -7.39 7.80 -14.57
C GLU A 54 -7.25 6.31 -14.21
N ALA A 55 -6.11 5.90 -13.65
CA ALA A 55 -5.90 4.53 -13.17
C ALA A 55 -6.93 4.09 -12.10
N CYS A 56 -7.33 4.99 -11.20
CA CYS A 56 -8.33 4.70 -10.18
C CYS A 56 -9.75 4.55 -10.77
N VAL A 57 -10.04 5.15 -11.92
CA VAL A 57 -11.34 5.02 -12.61
C VAL A 57 -11.62 3.55 -12.98
N TYR A 58 -10.59 2.82 -13.42
CA TYR A 58 -10.71 1.39 -13.71
C TYR A 58 -10.96 0.56 -12.45
N VAL A 59 -10.30 0.90 -11.35
CA VAL A 59 -10.48 0.22 -10.05
C VAL A 59 -11.90 0.40 -9.53
N LEU A 60 -12.49 1.60 -9.66
CA LEU A 60 -13.85 1.89 -9.22
C LEU A 60 -14.93 1.05 -9.93
N GLN A 61 -14.73 0.69 -11.21
CA GLN A 61 -15.68 -0.17 -11.95
C GLN A 61 -15.82 -1.58 -11.35
N PHE A 62 -14.76 -2.12 -10.74
CA PHE A 62 -14.85 -3.39 -10.02
C PHE A 62 -15.69 -3.25 -8.74
N PHE A 63 -15.53 -2.13 -8.01
CA PHE A 63 -16.30 -1.85 -6.80
C PHE A 63 -17.79 -1.62 -7.09
N GLU A 64 -18.16 -0.99 -8.21
CA GLU A 64 -19.56 -0.86 -8.64
C GLU A 64 -20.23 -2.26 -8.75
N LYS A 65 -19.65 -3.17 -9.54
CA LYS A 65 -20.24 -4.51 -9.74
C LYS A 65 -20.19 -5.37 -8.47
N ALA A 66 -19.16 -5.22 -7.63
CA ALA A 66 -19.08 -5.91 -6.34
C ALA A 66 -20.17 -5.43 -5.36
N ALA A 67 -20.38 -4.12 -5.24
CA ALA A 67 -21.38 -3.55 -4.34
C ALA A 67 -22.82 -3.85 -4.81
N GLU A 68 -23.08 -3.90 -6.11
CA GLU A 68 -24.33 -4.44 -6.66
C GLU A 68 -24.54 -5.91 -6.25
N ASN A 69 -23.53 -6.77 -6.41
CA ASN A 69 -23.62 -8.18 -6.03
C ASN A 69 -23.86 -8.36 -4.52
N VAL A 70 -23.26 -7.53 -3.66
CA VAL A 70 -23.54 -7.53 -2.21
C VAL A 70 -25.00 -7.17 -1.97
N LYS A 71 -25.52 -6.14 -2.63
CA LYS A 71 -26.94 -5.76 -2.54
C LYS A 71 -27.88 -6.88 -3.00
N GLU A 72 -27.58 -7.54 -4.13
CA GLU A 72 -28.38 -8.66 -4.65
C GLU A 72 -28.46 -9.86 -3.69
N ASN A 73 -27.44 -10.09 -2.87
CA ASN A 73 -27.39 -11.20 -1.91
C ASN A 73 -27.89 -10.86 -0.50
N VAL A 74 -27.73 -9.61 -0.06
CA VAL A 74 -28.04 -9.17 1.32
C VAL A 74 -29.42 -8.49 1.42
N GLY A 75 -29.89 -7.85 0.36
CA GLY A 75 -31.20 -7.18 0.31
C GLY A 75 -31.12 -5.66 0.13
N ASP A 76 -32.30 -5.03 0.03
CA ASP A 76 -32.43 -3.64 -0.42
C ASP A 76 -31.89 -2.58 0.56
N ASP A 77 -31.66 -2.94 1.83
CA ASP A 77 -31.08 -2.06 2.86
C ASP A 77 -29.60 -1.71 2.59
N VAL A 78 -28.91 -2.49 1.75
CA VAL A 78 -27.54 -2.18 1.32
C VAL A 78 -27.53 -0.98 0.37
N GLN A 79 -26.67 0.00 0.67
CA GLN A 79 -26.42 1.18 -0.16
C GLN A 79 -25.08 1.05 -0.91
N PRO A 80 -25.05 0.69 -2.21
CA PRO A 80 -23.81 0.47 -2.94
C PRO A 80 -22.91 1.71 -2.98
N ASP A 81 -23.48 2.91 -3.17
CA ASP A 81 -22.73 4.17 -3.21
C ASP A 81 -21.97 4.46 -1.90
N LEU A 82 -22.53 4.04 -0.75
CA LEU A 82 -21.87 4.18 0.55
C LEU A 82 -20.74 3.17 0.71
N LEU A 83 -20.98 1.90 0.36
CA LEU A 83 -19.94 0.85 0.36
C LEU A 83 -18.74 1.21 -0.52
N ILE A 84 -18.98 1.73 -1.73
CA ILE A 84 -17.92 2.15 -2.65
C ILE A 84 -17.14 3.34 -2.06
N ARG A 85 -17.84 4.30 -1.43
CA ARG A 85 -17.20 5.47 -0.80
C ARG A 85 -16.37 5.09 0.43
N GLU A 86 -16.86 4.17 1.26
CA GLU A 86 -16.13 3.65 2.42
C GLU A 86 -14.93 2.81 2.00
N ALA A 87 -15.10 1.90 1.02
CA ALA A 87 -13.99 1.13 0.46
C ALA A 87 -12.91 2.05 -0.14
N TYR A 88 -13.30 3.07 -0.92
CA TYR A 88 -12.38 4.03 -1.51
C TYR A 88 -11.67 4.87 -0.44
N ARG A 89 -12.38 5.35 0.58
CA ARG A 89 -11.78 6.04 1.73
C ARG A 89 -10.76 5.16 2.43
N ASN A 90 -11.13 3.92 2.78
CA ASN A 90 -10.25 2.99 3.49
C ASN A 90 -9.00 2.65 2.67
N VAL A 91 -9.13 2.51 1.34
CA VAL A 91 -7.98 2.32 0.43
C VAL A 91 -7.09 3.56 0.39
N LEU A 92 -7.65 4.78 0.30
CA LEU A 92 -6.85 6.01 0.33
C LEU A 92 -6.17 6.24 1.68
N GLU A 93 -6.85 5.99 2.79
CA GLU A 93 -6.28 6.07 4.14
C GLU A 93 -5.18 5.02 4.32
N HIS A 94 -5.37 3.79 3.81
CA HIS A 94 -4.33 2.77 3.80
C HIS A 94 -3.12 3.17 2.94
N VAL A 95 -3.32 3.63 1.70
CA VAL A 95 -2.22 4.11 0.84
C VAL A 95 -1.46 5.28 1.45
N ARG A 96 -2.15 6.20 2.15
CA ARG A 96 -1.52 7.29 2.92
C ARG A 96 -0.78 6.81 4.17
N SER A 97 -1.11 5.62 4.69
CA SER A 97 -0.40 5.00 5.82
C SER A 97 0.79 4.14 5.39
N LEU A 98 0.93 3.83 4.10
CA LEU A 98 2.08 3.10 3.59
C LEU A 98 3.35 3.98 3.68
N PRO A 99 4.49 3.41 4.08
CA PRO A 99 5.75 4.14 4.02
C PRO A 99 6.07 4.59 2.60
N ILE A 100 6.49 5.85 2.44
CA ILE A 100 6.84 6.46 1.14
C ILE A 100 8.07 5.77 0.51
N TRP A 101 8.83 5.04 1.32
CA TRP A 101 10.04 4.31 0.94
C TRP A 101 9.76 2.82 0.67
N ASP A 102 10.05 2.38 -0.55
CA ASP A 102 10.10 0.96 -0.95
C ASP A 102 11.56 0.56 -1.23
N PRO A 103 12.09 -0.55 -0.65
CA PRO A 103 13.38 -1.13 -1.05
C PRO A 103 13.60 -1.21 -2.56
N SER A 104 12.55 -1.51 -3.35
CA SER A 104 12.68 -1.66 -4.80
C SER A 104 13.04 -0.38 -5.55
N ARG A 105 12.81 0.80 -4.94
CA ARG A 105 13.12 2.12 -5.52
C ARG A 105 14.61 2.45 -5.49
N LEU A 106 15.38 1.80 -4.60
CA LEU A 106 16.82 2.01 -4.52
C LEU A 106 17.55 1.25 -5.62
N THR A 107 18.41 1.96 -6.35
CA THR A 107 19.19 1.48 -7.49
C THR A 107 20.64 1.97 -7.40
N ASP A 108 21.55 1.43 -8.23
CA ASP A 108 22.94 1.89 -8.32
C ASP A 108 23.07 3.38 -8.72
N GLY A 109 22.03 3.94 -9.36
CA GLY A 109 21.95 5.37 -9.70
C GLY A 109 21.43 6.26 -8.56
N SER A 110 20.95 5.67 -7.46
CA SER A 110 20.36 6.42 -6.34
C SER A 110 21.40 7.25 -5.61
N THR A 111 21.00 8.47 -5.26
CA THR A 111 21.81 9.45 -4.55
C THR A 111 21.31 9.66 -3.14
N PHE A 112 22.27 9.91 -2.24
CA PHE A 112 22.04 9.99 -0.81
C PHE A 112 22.64 11.26 -0.23
N VAL A 113 22.08 11.69 0.89
CA VAL A 113 22.48 12.91 1.59
C VAL A 113 22.77 12.59 3.05
N LEU A 114 23.75 13.27 3.63
CA LEU A 114 23.98 13.18 5.08
C LEU A 114 22.84 13.91 5.80
N GLY A 115 22.23 13.28 6.81
CA GLY A 115 21.12 13.88 7.56
C GLY A 115 21.48 15.21 8.25
N SER A 116 22.76 15.48 8.52
CA SER A 116 23.22 16.80 8.96
C SER A 116 23.17 17.89 7.87
N ARG A 117 23.38 17.52 6.60
CA ARG A 117 23.23 18.42 5.44
C ARG A 117 21.75 18.67 5.16
N ALA A 118 20.92 17.62 5.10
CA ALA A 118 19.48 17.75 4.93
C ALA A 118 18.83 18.61 6.04
N ASN A 119 19.20 18.39 7.31
CA ASN A 119 18.73 19.22 8.43
C ASN A 119 19.16 20.69 8.30
N LYS A 120 20.27 21.00 7.61
CA LYS A 120 20.67 22.39 7.33
C LYS A 120 19.92 22.95 6.12
N ALA A 121 19.80 22.16 5.05
CA ALA A 121 19.15 22.53 3.80
C ALA A 121 17.66 22.85 4.00
N LEU A 122 16.96 22.13 4.87
CA LEU A 122 15.55 22.40 5.22
C LEU A 122 15.37 23.48 6.30
N GLY A 123 16.31 24.43 6.45
CA GLY A 123 16.23 25.53 7.43
C GLY A 123 16.35 25.12 8.92
N MET A 124 16.46 23.82 9.25
CA MET A 124 16.47 23.33 10.62
C MET A 124 17.86 23.38 11.31
N GLY A 125 18.83 24.08 10.72
CA GLY A 125 20.26 24.07 11.12
C GLY A 125 20.55 24.48 12.56
N GLY A 126 19.67 25.25 13.21
CA GLY A 126 19.80 25.68 14.61
C GLY A 126 19.60 24.57 15.65
N THR A 127 19.11 23.38 15.28
CA THR A 127 18.93 22.27 16.22
C THR A 127 19.33 20.94 15.57
N ARG A 128 20.31 20.25 16.17
CA ARG A 128 20.88 19.02 15.61
C ARG A 128 19.85 17.88 15.59
N GLY A 129 19.52 17.39 14.40
CA GLY A 129 18.70 16.19 14.23
C GLY A 129 17.19 16.43 14.34
N ARG A 130 16.75 17.70 14.31
CA ARG A 130 15.32 18.06 14.32
C ARG A 130 14.55 17.40 13.17
N ILE A 131 15.21 17.20 12.02
CA ILE A 131 14.65 16.47 10.87
C ILE A 131 14.08 15.09 11.24
N TYR A 132 14.75 14.31 12.10
CA TYR A 132 14.33 12.94 12.43
C TYR A 132 13.12 12.86 13.39
N ILE A 133 12.81 13.97 14.06
CA ILE A 133 11.66 14.09 14.98
C ILE A 133 10.48 14.68 14.23
N LYS A 134 10.74 15.64 13.35
CA LYS A 134 9.71 16.32 12.56
C LYS A 134 9.17 15.44 11.43
N HIS A 135 10.05 14.68 10.79
CA HIS A 135 9.75 13.72 9.73
C HIS A 135 10.17 12.33 10.22
N ALA A 136 9.27 11.75 11.03
CA ALA A 136 9.49 10.45 11.68
C ALA A 136 9.31 9.29 10.70
N ASP A 137 8.42 9.48 9.74
CA ASP A 137 8.08 8.68 8.55
C ASP A 137 9.24 8.55 7.55
N LEU A 138 10.09 9.56 7.45
CA LEU A 138 11.27 9.56 6.58
C LEU A 138 12.23 8.40 6.92
N PHE A 139 12.61 7.64 5.88
CA PHE A 139 13.61 6.58 6.00
C PHE A 139 14.98 7.14 6.37
N LYS A 140 15.65 6.48 7.32
CA LYS A 140 16.93 6.95 7.89
C LYS A 140 17.89 5.79 8.09
N TYR A 141 18.78 5.60 7.12
CA TYR A 141 19.80 4.56 7.19
C TYR A 141 20.91 4.94 8.17
N ALA A 142 21.07 4.16 9.25
CA ALA A 142 22.16 4.35 10.21
C ALA A 142 23.46 3.74 9.67
N ALA A 143 24.41 4.59 9.28
CA ALA A 143 25.70 4.16 8.77
C ALA A 143 26.49 3.37 9.85
N ASP A 144 27.03 2.21 9.48
CA ASP A 144 27.89 1.38 10.33
C ASP A 144 29.36 1.83 10.30
N SER A 145 30.26 1.04 10.89
CA SER A 145 31.70 1.35 10.90
C SER A 145 32.35 1.33 9.51
N LYS A 146 31.93 0.43 8.61
CA LYS A 146 32.44 0.30 7.24
C LYS A 146 31.92 1.42 6.35
N ASP A 147 30.63 1.77 6.50
CA ASP A 147 30.01 2.89 5.80
C ASP A 147 30.70 4.21 6.18
N LYS A 148 30.93 4.44 7.48
CA LYS A 148 31.63 5.64 7.98
C LYS A 148 33.07 5.74 7.48
N GLN A 149 33.78 4.62 7.35
CA GLN A 149 35.11 4.61 6.77
C GLN A 149 35.08 5.09 5.32
N TRP A 150 34.21 4.49 4.49
CA TRP A 150 34.06 4.89 3.09
C TRP A 150 33.62 6.36 2.93
N LEU A 151 32.67 6.83 3.76
CA LEU A 151 32.23 8.23 3.80
C LEU A 151 33.34 9.21 4.19
N ALA A 152 34.31 8.79 5.00
CA ALA A 152 35.47 9.59 5.38
C ALA A 152 36.55 9.61 4.29
N GLU A 153 36.83 8.46 3.67
CA GLU A 153 37.75 8.30 2.53
C GLU A 153 37.29 9.12 1.31
N ARG A 154 35.98 9.19 1.05
CA ARG A 154 35.39 10.04 0.00
C ARG A 154 35.14 11.49 0.42
N HIS A 155 35.61 11.90 1.60
CA HIS A 155 35.46 13.25 2.17
C HIS A 155 34.00 13.75 2.31
N HIS A 156 33.00 12.87 2.30
CA HIS A 156 31.61 13.25 2.57
C HIS A 156 31.42 13.66 4.04
N MET A 157 32.15 13.03 4.96
CA MET A 157 32.23 13.44 6.38
C MET A 157 33.67 13.53 6.88
N ARG A 158 33.93 14.39 7.88
CA ARG A 158 35.17 14.30 8.66
C ARG A 158 35.12 13.04 9.55
N ALA A 159 36.25 12.35 9.67
CA ALA A 159 36.43 11.21 10.57
C ALA A 159 36.16 11.61 12.03
N THR A 160 34.91 11.49 12.46
CA THR A 160 34.43 11.95 13.77
C THR A 160 34.02 10.72 14.58
N GLY A 161 35.03 10.05 15.14
CA GLY A 161 34.86 8.82 15.92
C GLY A 161 33.76 8.97 16.97
N GLY A 162 32.75 8.10 16.91
CA GLY A 162 31.67 8.00 17.90
C GLY A 162 30.34 8.70 17.58
N LYS A 163 30.27 9.65 16.62
CA LYS A 163 28.97 10.24 16.25
C LYS A 163 28.20 9.32 15.27
N MET A 164 26.91 9.13 15.51
CA MET A 164 26.03 8.53 14.50
C MET A 164 25.90 9.46 13.27
N ALA A 165 25.87 8.82 12.10
CA ALA A 165 25.64 9.44 10.81
C ALA A 165 24.46 8.71 10.17
N TYR A 166 23.42 9.45 9.80
CA TYR A 166 22.30 8.93 9.03
C TYR A 166 22.44 9.35 7.58
N LEU A 167 22.10 8.44 6.67
CA LEU A 167 21.91 8.70 5.26
C LEU A 167 20.41 8.72 4.95
N LEU A 168 20.00 9.71 4.18
CA LEU A 168 18.64 9.91 3.70
C LEU A 168 18.67 9.87 2.17
N ILE A 169 17.57 9.47 1.55
CA ILE A 169 17.43 9.49 0.08
C ILE A 169 17.40 10.95 -0.39
N GLU A 170 18.03 11.27 -1.52
CA GLU A 170 17.97 12.65 -2.04
C GLU A 170 16.54 13.05 -2.45
N GLU A 171 15.85 12.20 -3.22
CA GLU A 171 14.52 12.44 -3.77
C GLU A 171 13.51 12.79 -2.66
N ASP A 172 13.42 11.98 -1.60
CA ASP A 172 12.55 12.24 -0.44
C ASP A 172 12.77 13.64 0.18
N ILE A 173 14.00 14.16 0.15
CA ILE A 173 14.35 15.49 0.70
C ILE A 173 14.04 16.60 -0.29
N GLN A 174 14.13 16.34 -1.60
CA GLN A 174 13.67 17.26 -2.64
C GLN A 174 12.14 17.41 -2.57
N ASP A 175 11.40 16.29 -2.56
CA ASP A 175 9.94 16.27 -2.44
C ASP A 175 9.47 16.99 -1.17
N LEU A 176 10.12 16.71 -0.03
CA LEU A 176 9.85 17.39 1.23
C LEU A 176 10.09 18.91 1.13
N SER A 177 11.10 19.36 0.40
CA SER A 177 11.36 20.79 0.18
C SER A 177 10.29 21.48 -0.67
N HIS A 178 9.59 20.73 -1.52
CA HIS A 178 8.47 21.21 -2.34
C HIS A 178 7.10 21.14 -1.64
N SER A 179 7.00 20.48 -0.48
CA SER A 179 5.78 20.44 0.32
C SER A 179 5.36 21.83 0.83
N ASP A 180 4.06 21.98 1.14
CA ASP A 180 3.47 23.21 1.67
C ASP A 180 4.16 23.75 2.93
N GLU A 181 4.84 22.89 3.70
CA GLU A 181 5.56 23.29 4.91
C GLU A 181 6.91 23.98 4.62
N TYR A 182 7.50 23.72 3.45
CA TYR A 182 8.87 24.15 3.14
C TYR A 182 9.00 25.06 1.91
N LYS A 183 8.11 24.91 0.92
CA LYS A 183 8.23 25.60 -0.38
C LYS A 183 8.31 27.14 -0.28
N ASP A 184 7.61 27.72 0.69
CA ASP A 184 7.53 29.17 0.93
C ASP A 184 8.47 29.64 2.07
N CYS A 185 9.30 28.74 2.63
CA CYS A 185 10.16 29.03 3.77
C CYS A 185 11.51 29.64 3.34
N PRO A 186 11.83 30.90 3.69
CA PRO A 186 13.02 31.60 3.20
C PRO A 186 14.34 31.07 3.75
N ASP A 187 14.31 30.19 4.76
CA ASP A 187 15.48 29.53 5.36
C ASP A 187 15.89 28.24 4.63
N VAL A 188 15.11 27.78 3.65
CA VAL A 188 15.44 26.60 2.83
C VAL A 188 16.59 26.92 1.87
N ARG A 189 17.60 26.06 1.86
CA ARG A 189 18.89 26.19 1.17
C ARG A 189 19.32 24.86 0.58
N MET A 190 18.67 24.45 -0.51
CA MET A 190 18.93 23.15 -1.17
C MET A 190 20.35 23.03 -1.74
N ASP A 191 21.05 24.14 -1.94
CA ASP A 191 22.49 24.20 -2.26
C ASP A 191 23.40 23.57 -1.19
N GLU A 192 22.94 23.49 0.07
CA GLU A 192 23.67 22.84 1.16
C GLU A 192 23.52 21.30 1.17
N LEU A 193 22.55 20.76 0.42
CA LEU A 193 22.18 19.34 0.46
C LEU A 193 23.35 18.43 0.04
N LYS A 194 24.03 18.81 -1.05
CA LYS A 194 25.27 18.19 -1.58
C LYS A 194 25.17 16.65 -1.60
N PRO A 195 24.32 16.09 -2.48
CA PRO A 195 24.11 14.65 -2.61
C PRO A 195 25.36 13.92 -3.12
N PHE A 196 25.36 12.59 -2.98
CA PHE A 196 26.39 11.71 -3.52
C PHE A 196 25.86 10.30 -3.76
N SER A 197 26.36 9.63 -4.80
CA SER A 197 26.11 8.20 -5.03
C SER A 197 26.95 7.35 -4.07
N VAL A 198 26.40 6.20 -3.66
CA VAL A 198 27.08 5.21 -2.80
C VAL A 198 27.39 3.95 -3.61
N PRO A 199 28.36 3.11 -3.21
CA PRO A 199 28.64 1.85 -3.91
C PRO A 199 27.48 0.84 -3.74
N PRO A 200 27.29 -0.11 -4.68
CA PRO A 200 26.15 -1.06 -4.65
C PRO A 200 26.00 -1.84 -3.33
N TRP A 201 27.11 -2.22 -2.70
CA TRP A 201 27.07 -2.92 -1.41
C TRP A 201 26.50 -2.08 -0.25
N MET A 202 26.46 -0.75 -0.36
CA MET A 202 25.72 0.10 0.58
C MET A 202 24.23 0.16 0.21
N VAL A 203 23.89 0.18 -1.08
CA VAL A 203 22.51 0.13 -1.57
C VAL A 203 21.82 -1.16 -1.09
N GLU A 204 22.45 -2.32 -1.26
CA GLU A 204 21.96 -3.61 -0.75
C GLU A 204 21.69 -3.59 0.77
N LYS A 205 22.56 -2.94 1.54
CA LYS A 205 22.38 -2.80 3.01
C LYS A 205 21.23 -1.87 3.35
N MET A 206 21.01 -0.81 2.57
CA MET A 206 19.89 0.11 2.74
C MET A 206 18.56 -0.56 2.40
N GLN A 207 18.51 -1.34 1.31
CA GLN A 207 17.34 -2.14 0.93
C GLN A 207 16.94 -3.10 2.05
N ARG A 208 17.89 -3.89 2.58
CA ARG A 208 17.63 -4.79 3.73
C ARG A 208 17.23 -4.06 5.00
N ALA A 209 17.74 -2.84 5.22
CA ALA A 209 17.34 -2.02 6.36
C ALA A 209 15.91 -1.45 6.20
N MET A 210 15.49 -1.12 4.97
CA MET A 210 14.09 -0.78 4.67
C MET A 210 13.17 -1.99 4.89
N GLU A 211 13.51 -3.16 4.35
CA GLU A 211 12.75 -4.40 4.57
C GLU A 211 12.57 -4.69 6.06
N ALA A 212 13.66 -4.68 6.83
CA ALA A 212 13.62 -4.90 8.27
C ALA A 212 12.84 -3.82 9.06
N GLN A 213 12.79 -2.58 8.57
CA GLN A 213 11.97 -1.53 9.19
C GLN A 213 10.48 -1.74 8.87
N ARG A 214 10.14 -2.03 7.61
CA ARG A 214 8.76 -2.31 7.17
C ARG A 214 8.15 -3.49 7.90
N ASP A 215 8.92 -4.56 8.10
CA ASP A 215 8.48 -5.76 8.80
C ASP A 215 8.43 -5.56 10.34
N SER A 216 8.86 -4.41 10.86
CA SER A 216 8.84 -4.06 12.28
C SER A 216 7.71 -3.11 12.70
N ASP A 217 7.05 -2.44 11.75
CA ASP A 217 5.84 -1.65 11.97
C ASP A 217 4.61 -2.58 11.88
N PRO A 218 3.83 -2.78 12.97
CA PRO A 218 2.77 -3.79 13.07
C PRO A 218 1.41 -3.39 12.49
#